data_AF-A0A970R0K2-F1
#
_entry.id   AF-A0A970R0K2-F1
#
_cell.length_a   1.000
_cell.length_b   1.000
_cell.length_c   1.000
_cell.angle_alpha   90.00
_cell.angle_beta   90.00
_cell.angle_gamma   90.00
#
_symmetry.space_group_name_H-M   'P 1'
#
loop_
_entity.id
_entity.type
_entity.pdbx_description
1 polymer ?
#
loop_
_entity_poly.entity_id
_entity_poly.type
_entity_poly.pdbx_seq_one_letter_code
_entity_poly.pdbx_strand_id
1 'polypeptide(L)'
;MIHEGLSCLHCSDHPCYGKCPKKDSAMCLDENNIVYIAEENCIGCGLCLKACAADTPRINFVKSEDRSGRKARKYDFCRSRPEGPACIRWCPVRCIGLSENSAGDEQDA
;
A
#
# COMPACT_ATOMS: atom_id res chain seq x y z
N MET A 1 11.37 0.64 -25.61
CA MET A 1 10.55 -0.18 -24.68
C MET A 1 10.70 0.45 -23.31
N ILE A 2 9.61 0.87 -22.66
CA ILE A 2 9.62 1.53 -21.36
C ILE A 2 8.95 0.58 -20.36
N HIS A 3 9.61 0.29 -19.24
CA HIS A 3 9.08 -0.57 -18.18
C HIS A 3 8.73 0.32 -16.99
N GLU A 4 7.46 0.35 -16.58
CA GLU A 4 6.97 1.20 -15.49
C GLU A 4 6.53 0.36 -14.29
N GLY A 5 6.98 0.73 -13.10
CA GLY A 5 6.58 0.12 -11.83
C GLY A 5 5.25 0.69 -11.33
N LEU A 6 4.18 -0.10 -11.41
CA LEU A 6 2.83 0.32 -11.01
C LEU A 6 2.54 -0.01 -9.54
N SER A 7 3.23 0.65 -8.61
CA SER A 7 3.02 0.51 -7.16
C SER A 7 2.19 1.67 -6.58
N CYS A 8 1.64 1.51 -5.37
CA CYS A 8 0.97 2.59 -4.67
C CYS A 8 1.96 3.71 -4.37
N LEU A 9 1.54 4.96 -4.61
CA LEU A 9 2.40 6.14 -4.43
C LEU A 9 2.36 6.72 -3.02
N HIS A 10 1.47 6.22 -2.15
CA HIS A 10 1.26 6.75 -0.80
C HIS A 10 1.07 8.28 -0.78
N CYS A 11 0.10 8.75 -1.59
CA CYS A 11 -0.23 10.17 -1.74
C CYS A 11 -0.41 10.87 -0.39
N SER A 12 0.11 12.09 -0.24
CA SER A 12 0.07 12.84 1.02
C SER A 12 -1.34 13.14 1.54
N ASP A 13 -2.33 13.26 0.65
CA ASP A 13 -3.73 13.57 0.94
C ASP A 13 -4.61 12.32 1.15
N HIS A 14 -4.07 11.13 0.89
CA HIS A 14 -4.71 9.83 1.11
C HIS A 14 -6.20 9.76 0.71
N PRO A 15 -6.58 10.00 -0.56
CA PRO A 15 -8.00 10.05 -0.96
C PRO A 15 -8.69 8.69 -0.77
N CYS A 16 -7.94 7.60 -0.93
CA CYS A 16 -8.42 6.25 -0.67
C CYS A 16 -8.78 6.00 0.81
N TYR A 17 -8.08 6.64 1.74
CA TYR A 17 -8.39 6.63 3.17
C TYR A 17 -9.70 7.39 3.42
N GLY A 18 -9.80 8.60 2.88
CA GLY A 18 -10.97 9.48 3.02
C GLY A 18 -12.30 8.88 2.56
N LYS A 19 -12.29 7.98 1.57
CA LYS A 19 -13.50 7.36 0.99
C LYS A 19 -13.84 5.98 1.56
N CYS A 20 -12.98 5.38 2.38
CA CYS A 20 -13.30 4.10 2.99
C CYS A 20 -14.43 4.28 4.04
N PRO A 21 -15.51 3.50 4.02
CA PRO A 21 -16.56 3.56 5.05
C PRO A 21 -16.11 2.94 6.38
N LYS A 22 -15.05 2.13 6.35
CA LYS A 22 -14.41 1.49 7.51
C LYS A 22 -13.02 2.10 7.73
N LYS A 23 -12.94 3.43 7.86
CA LYS A 23 -11.70 4.11 8.27
C LYS A 23 -11.25 3.59 9.62
N ASP A 24 -9.94 3.59 9.86
CA ASP A 24 -9.26 3.11 11.07
C ASP A 24 -9.40 1.60 11.35
N SER A 25 -10.41 0.94 10.79
CA SER A 25 -10.65 -0.49 10.93
C SER A 25 -10.14 -1.29 9.74
N ALA A 26 -10.51 -0.90 8.50
CA ALA A 26 -10.11 -1.62 7.28
C ALA A 26 -9.09 -0.86 6.45
N MET A 27 -9.18 0.47 6.42
CA MET A 27 -8.17 1.33 5.81
C MET A 27 -7.57 2.16 6.93
N CYS A 28 -6.32 1.89 7.25
CA CYS A 28 -5.63 2.40 8.44
C CYS A 28 -4.48 3.30 8.01
N LEU A 29 -4.10 4.23 8.88
CA LEU A 29 -2.95 5.10 8.72
C LEU A 29 -2.00 4.82 9.89
N ASP A 30 -0.72 4.58 9.60
CA ASP A 30 0.28 4.41 10.64
C ASP A 30 1.00 5.72 11.00
N GLU A 31 1.88 5.65 11.98
CA GLU A 31 2.67 6.78 12.50
C GLU A 31 3.62 7.37 11.44
N ASN A 32 4.00 6.58 10.44
CA ASN A 32 4.85 6.98 9.32
C ASN A 32 4.04 7.55 8.14
N ASN A 33 2.76 7.86 8.36
CA ASN A 33 1.83 8.37 7.35
C ASN A 33 1.62 7.39 6.17
N ILE A 34 1.85 6.09 6.39
CA ILE A 34 1.63 5.03 5.42
C ILE A 34 0.20 4.52 5.60
N VAL A 35 -0.63 4.72 4.58
CA VAL A 35 -1.94 4.06 4.54
C VAL A 35 -1.77 2.60 4.16
N TYR A 36 -2.44 1.70 4.86
CA TYR A 36 -2.49 0.27 4.56
C TYR A 36 -3.91 -0.29 4.71
N ILE A 37 -4.13 -1.51 4.23
CA ILE A 37 -5.44 -2.18 4.29
C ILE A 37 -5.34 -3.37 5.25
N ALA A 38 -6.17 -3.37 6.29
CA ALA A 38 -6.43 -4.55 7.11
C ALA A 38 -7.50 -5.41 6.42
N GLU A 39 -7.08 -6.52 5.84
CA GLU A 39 -7.92 -7.39 5.00
C GLU A 39 -9.07 -8.02 5.79
N GLU A 40 -8.85 -8.27 7.08
CA GLU A 40 -9.81 -8.87 8.00
C GLU A 40 -11.08 -8.03 8.06
N ASN A 41 -10.91 -6.71 8.16
CA ASN A 41 -12.00 -5.75 8.31
C ASN A 41 -12.53 -5.21 6.96
N CYS A 42 -11.85 -5.52 5.85
CA CYS A 42 -12.24 -5.05 4.54
C CYS A 42 -13.54 -5.71 4.06
N ILE A 43 -14.55 -4.90 3.74
CA ILE A 43 -15.87 -5.36 3.27
C ILE A 43 -15.98 -5.43 1.74
N GLY A 44 -14.89 -5.17 1.00
CA GLY A 44 -14.87 -5.30 -0.45
C GLY A 44 -15.66 -4.24 -1.25
N CYS A 45 -15.98 -3.09 -0.66
CA CYS A 45 -16.89 -2.10 -1.27
C CYS A 45 -16.35 -1.38 -2.52
N GLY A 46 -15.05 -1.39 -2.80
CA GLY A 46 -14.49 -0.78 -4.02
C GLY A 46 -14.35 0.74 -4.01
N LEU A 47 -14.74 1.44 -2.94
CA LEU A 47 -14.67 2.92 -2.91
C LEU A 47 -13.23 3.45 -2.91
N CYS A 48 -12.31 2.75 -2.25
CA CYS A 48 -10.89 3.09 -2.26
C CYS A 48 -10.27 3.03 -3.66
N LEU A 49 -10.70 2.07 -4.49
CA LEU A 49 -10.25 1.91 -5.88
C LEU A 49 -10.66 3.13 -6.72
N LYS A 50 -11.93 3.54 -6.62
CA LYS A 50 -12.47 4.70 -7.35
C LYS A 50 -11.85 6.02 -6.89
N ALA A 51 -11.39 6.07 -5.64
CA ALA A 51 -10.77 7.25 -5.05
C ALA A 51 -9.27 7.34 -5.30
N CYS A 52 -8.65 6.34 -5.93
CA CYS A 52 -7.22 6.37 -6.21
C CYS A 52 -6.92 7.49 -7.21
N ALA A 53 -6.01 8.41 -6.84
CA ALA A 53 -5.65 9.56 -7.67
C ALA A 53 -4.68 9.21 -8.82
N ALA A 54 -4.13 7.99 -8.84
CA ALA A 54 -3.27 7.53 -9.93
C ALA A 54 -4.10 7.19 -11.17
N ASP A 55 -3.55 7.46 -12.36
CA ASP A 55 -4.20 7.18 -13.65
C ASP A 55 -4.68 5.73 -13.77
N THR A 56 -3.86 4.80 -13.29
CA THR A 56 -4.24 3.40 -13.13
C THR A 56 -4.29 3.07 -11.64
N PRO A 57 -5.46 2.68 -11.09
CA PRO A 57 -5.60 2.40 -9.68
C PRO A 57 -4.59 1.38 -9.16
N ARG A 58 -3.93 1.71 -8.05
CA ARG A 58 -2.85 0.90 -7.43
C ARG A 58 -3.37 0.00 -6.30
N ILE A 59 -4.65 -0.31 -6.33
CA ILE A 59 -5.35 -1.14 -5.34
C ILE A 59 -5.94 -2.33 -6.10
N ASN A 60 -5.65 -3.53 -5.63
CA ASN A 60 -6.12 -4.77 -6.24
C ASN A 60 -7.14 -5.46 -5.34
N PHE A 61 -7.99 -6.31 -5.92
CA PHE A 61 -8.92 -7.14 -5.16
C PHE A 61 -8.49 -8.60 -5.24
N VAL A 62 -8.37 -9.23 -4.08
CA VAL A 62 -8.11 -10.66 -3.92
C VAL A 62 -9.35 -11.36 -3.39
N LYS A 63 -9.54 -12.64 -3.74
CA LYS A 63 -10.57 -13.47 -3.10
C LYS A 63 -10.16 -13.73 -1.67
N SER A 64 -11.09 -13.57 -0.74
CA SER A 64 -10.84 -13.86 0.66
C SER A 64 -10.77 -15.38 0.88
N GLU A 65 -9.85 -15.82 1.73
CA GLU A 65 -9.71 -17.24 2.07
C GLU A 65 -10.93 -17.77 2.84
N ASP A 66 -11.51 -16.92 3.69
CA ASP A 66 -12.72 -17.19 4.48
C ASP A 66 -14.02 -17.19 3.66
N ARG A 67 -13.96 -17.01 2.33
CA ARG A 67 -15.11 -16.88 1.41
C ARG A 67 -16.08 -15.73 1.75
N SER A 68 -15.71 -14.80 2.62
CA SER A 68 -16.49 -13.60 2.95
C SER A 68 -16.58 -12.58 1.80
N GLY A 69 -15.80 -12.75 0.73
CA GLY A 69 -15.94 -11.99 -0.50
C GLY A 69 -14.61 -11.61 -1.13
N ARG A 70 -14.53 -10.38 -1.68
CA ARG A 70 -13.27 -9.83 -2.21
C ARG A 70 -12.70 -8.84 -1.21
N LYS A 71 -11.41 -8.96 -0.88
CA LYS A 71 -10.67 -8.02 -0.04
C LYS A 71 -9.78 -7.16 -0.91
N ALA A 72 -9.64 -5.89 -0.54
CA ALA A 72 -8.69 -5.00 -1.21
C ALA A 72 -7.28 -5.24 -0.65
N ARG A 73 -6.27 -5.21 -1.51
CA ARG A 73 -4.85 -5.18 -1.18
C ARG A 73 -4.18 -4.04 -1.91
N LYS A 74 -3.17 -3.44 -1.28
CA LYS A 74 -2.31 -2.45 -1.92
C LYS A 74 -0.90 -2.58 -1.39
N TYR A 75 0.05 -2.00 -2.10
CA TYR A 75 1.41 -1.87 -1.60
C TYR A 75 1.42 -1.01 -0.31
N ASP A 76 2.13 -1.50 0.70
CA ASP A 76 2.17 -0.98 2.07
C ASP A 76 3.62 -0.90 2.59
N PHE A 77 4.59 -0.78 1.68
CA PHE A 77 6.03 -0.86 1.98
C PHE A 77 6.48 -2.14 2.70
N CYS A 78 5.70 -3.22 2.62
CA CYS A 78 5.97 -4.45 3.37
C CYS A 78 6.11 -4.18 4.87
N ARG A 79 5.25 -3.35 5.46
CA ARG A 79 5.29 -2.95 6.88
C ARG A 79 5.40 -4.10 7.90
N SER A 80 4.98 -5.32 7.53
CA SER A 80 5.08 -6.50 8.37
C SER A 80 6.46 -7.19 8.31
N ARG A 81 7.37 -6.74 7.45
CA ARG A 81 8.69 -7.33 7.25
C ARG A 81 9.77 -6.46 7.89
N PRO A 82 10.59 -7.02 8.80
CA PRO A 82 11.68 -6.25 9.41
C PRO A 82 12.78 -5.90 8.40
N GLU A 83 12.89 -6.64 7.29
CA GLU A 83 13.90 -6.36 6.26
C GLU A 83 13.44 -5.32 5.22
N GLY A 84 12.27 -4.70 5.43
CA GLY A 84 11.71 -3.68 4.56
C GLY A 84 11.12 -4.21 3.24
N PRO A 85 10.95 -3.33 2.23
CA PRO A 85 10.30 -3.67 0.98
C PRO A 85 11.03 -4.74 0.17
N ALA A 86 10.38 -5.88 -0.05
CA ALA A 86 10.92 -6.97 -0.85
C ALA A 86 11.26 -6.54 -2.28
N CYS A 87 10.46 -5.65 -2.89
CA CYS A 87 10.67 -5.16 -4.25
C CYS A 87 12.02 -4.45 -4.43
N ILE A 88 12.51 -3.75 -3.41
CA ILE A 88 13.79 -3.04 -3.45
C ILE A 88 14.93 -4.04 -3.27
N ARG A 89 14.81 -4.92 -2.28
CA ARG A 89 15.83 -5.93 -1.99
C ARG A 89 16.09 -6.89 -3.14
N TRP A 90 15.03 -7.30 -3.83
CA TRP A 90 15.12 -8.31 -4.90
C TRP A 90 15.40 -7.74 -6.28
N CYS A 91 15.35 -6.42 -6.48
CA CYS A 91 15.57 -5.83 -7.81
C CYS A 91 17.06 -5.97 -8.22
N PRO A 92 17.40 -6.83 -9.19
CA PRO A 92 18.81 -7.09 -9.54
C PRO A 92 19.49 -5.87 -10.16
N VAL A 93 18.72 -5.02 -10.84
CA VAL A 93 19.20 -3.81 -11.51
C VAL A 93 18.99 -2.54 -10.67
N ARG A 94 18.48 -2.67 -9.43
CA ARG A 94 18.25 -1.56 -8.50
C ARG A 94 17.47 -0.38 -9.10
N CYS A 95 16.43 -0.68 -9.88
CA CYS A 95 15.57 0.34 -10.50
C CYS A 95 14.61 1.02 -9.50
N ILE A 96 14.45 0.47 -8.29
CA ILE A 96 13.54 0.95 -7.26
C ILE A 96 14.35 1.12 -5.97
N GLY A 97 14.15 2.23 -5.25
CA GLY A 97 14.80 2.52 -3.97
C GLY A 97 13.89 3.31 -3.03
N LEU A 98 14.27 3.41 -1.75
CA LEU A 98 13.64 4.31 -0.78
C LEU A 98 14.33 5.67 -0.84
N SER A 99 13.57 6.74 -0.63
CA SER A 99 14.15 8.07 -0.44
C SER A 99 14.64 8.25 1.00
N GLU A 100 15.68 9.06 1.19
CA GLU A 100 16.24 9.39 2.52
C GLU A 100 15.18 9.95 3.48
N ASN A 101 14.09 10.51 2.96
CA ASN A 101 12.99 11.07 3.76
C ASN A 101 11.87 10.06 4.11
N SER A 102 12.04 8.76 3.84
CA SER A 102 10.95 7.77 3.90
C SER A 102 11.09 6.64 4.91
N ALA A 103 12.15 6.63 5.73
CA ALA A 103 12.29 5.71 6.86
C ALA A 103 13.04 6.41 7.98
N GLY A 104 12.65 6.17 9.24
CA GLY A 104 13.44 6.61 10.39
C GLY A 104 14.85 6.02 10.29
N ASP A 105 15.81 6.90 10.11
CA ASP A 105 17.23 6.57 10.06
C ASP A 105 17.72 6.12 11.44
N GLU A 106 17.75 4.81 11.67
CA GLU A 106 18.76 4.20 12.53
C GLU A 106 19.42 3.06 11.77
N GLN A 107 20.43 3.42 10.97
CA GLN A 107 21.57 2.58 10.61
C GLN A 107 22.63 3.45 9.93
N ASP A 108 23.66 3.83 10.70
CA ASP A 108 25.08 3.69 10.36
C ASP A 108 25.94 4.35 11.45
N ALA A 109 26.41 3.54 12.40
CA ALA A 109 27.60 3.77 13.23
C ALA A 109 28.60 2.64 12.94
#